data_AF-A0A957UCT0-F1
#
_entry.id   AF-A0A957UCT0-F1
#
_cell.length_a   1.000
_cell.length_b   1.000
_cell.length_c   1.000
_cell.angle_alpha   90.00
_cell.angle_beta   90.00
_cell.angle_gamma   90.00
#
_symmetry.space_group_name_H-M   'P 1'
#
loop_
_entity.id
_entity.type
_entity.pdbx_description
1 polymer ?
#
loop_
_entity_poly.entity_id
_entity_poly.type
_entity_poly.pdbx_seq_one_letter_code
_entity_poly.pdbx_strand_id
1 'polypeptide(L)'
;WPDVYANAVDPGWVPTKMGGPGASDDLQQGYETQVWLATSDDRAAQVSGRYFFHRTATRYSPQAGDIALQGRLLSICGEMTGIAFPN
;
A
#
# COMPACT_ATOMS: atom_id res chain seq x y z
N TRP A 1 1.07 15.15 -7.95
CA TRP A 1 1.57 15.48 -6.59
C TRP A 1 3.00 14.94 -6.47
N PRO A 2 4.01 15.70 -6.93
CA PRO A 2 5.38 15.20 -7.01
C PRO A 2 6.02 15.02 -5.62
N ASP A 3 5.57 15.79 -4.64
CA ASP A 3 6.15 15.80 -3.28
C ASP A 3 5.45 14.83 -2.31
N VAL A 4 4.53 14.00 -2.80
CA VAL A 4 3.78 13.04 -1.98
C VAL A 4 4.26 11.62 -2.24
N TYR A 5 4.70 10.95 -1.18
CA TYR A 5 5.06 9.54 -1.24
C TYR A 5 3.83 8.64 -1.30
N ALA A 6 3.83 7.66 -2.21
CA ALA A 6 2.73 6.73 -2.40
C ALA A 6 3.27 5.30 -2.49
N ASN A 7 2.86 4.45 -1.54
CA ASN A 7 3.28 3.05 -1.42
C ASN A 7 2.09 2.15 -1.06
N ALA A 8 2.23 0.86 -1.31
CA ALA A 8 1.29 -0.17 -0.87
C ALA A 8 1.87 -0.92 0.34
N VAL A 9 1.00 -1.37 1.24
CA VAL A 9 1.40 -2.07 2.48
C VAL A 9 0.59 -3.34 2.63
N ASP A 10 1.29 -4.43 2.91
CA ASP A 10 0.73 -5.62 3.53
C ASP A 10 0.89 -5.52 5.05
N PRO A 11 -0.20 -5.39 5.81
CA PRO A 11 -0.14 -5.31 7.27
C PRO A 11 0.13 -6.68 7.93
N GLY A 12 0.14 -7.78 7.16
CA GLY A 12 0.16 -9.13 7.71
C GLY A 12 -1.21 -9.60 8.21
N TRP A 13 -1.23 -10.79 8.79
CA TRP A 13 -2.44 -11.39 9.34
C TRP A 13 -2.48 -11.22 10.86
N VAL A 14 -3.13 -10.15 11.31
CA VAL A 14 -3.20 -9.73 12.72
C VAL A 14 -4.59 -9.94 13.35
N PRO A 15 -4.68 -10.14 14.69
CA PRO A 15 -5.90 -10.52 15.39
C PRO A 15 -6.87 -9.34 15.58
N THR A 16 -7.45 -8.89 14.47
CA THR A 16 -8.53 -7.88 14.42
C THR A 16 -9.89 -8.56 14.20
N LYS A 17 -10.98 -7.79 14.21
CA LYS A 17 -12.31 -8.30 13.82
C LYS A 17 -12.30 -8.90 12.39
N MET A 18 -11.50 -8.34 11.49
CA MET A 18 -11.35 -8.83 10.11
C MET A 18 -10.41 -10.04 10.03
N GLY A 19 -9.30 -10.03 10.78
CA GLY A 19 -8.33 -11.13 10.77
C GLY A 19 -8.77 -12.37 11.57
N GLY A 20 -9.66 -12.19 12.55
CA GLY A 20 -10.13 -13.27 13.42
C GLY A 20 -9.10 -13.69 14.48
N PRO A 21 -9.51 -14.57 15.41
CA PRO A 21 -8.68 -14.97 16.54
C PRO A 21 -7.52 -15.91 16.18
N GLY A 22 -7.51 -16.50 14.98
CA GLY A 22 -6.46 -17.42 14.51
C GLY A 22 -5.29 -16.74 13.82
N ALA A 23 -5.27 -15.41 13.78
CA ALA A 23 -4.25 -14.63 13.11
C ALA A 23 -2.87 -14.82 13.77
N SER A 24 -1.84 -15.03 12.96
CA SER A 24 -0.51 -15.44 13.41
C SER A 24 0.34 -14.29 13.93
N ASP A 25 0.11 -13.08 13.43
CA ASP A 25 0.99 -11.95 13.67
C ASP A 25 0.55 -11.17 14.91
N ASP A 26 1.48 -10.41 15.48
CA ASP A 26 1.18 -9.55 16.62
C ASP A 26 0.35 -8.33 16.16
N LEU A 27 -0.61 -7.89 16.99
CA LEU A 27 -1.47 -6.75 16.66
C LEU A 27 -0.68 -5.48 16.31
N GLN A 28 0.47 -5.26 16.96
CA GLN A 28 1.36 -4.14 16.70
C GLN A 28 1.92 -4.17 15.28
N GLN A 29 2.29 -5.35 14.78
CA GLN A 29 2.83 -5.51 13.43
C GLN A 29 1.86 -5.06 12.33
N GLY A 30 0.55 -5.04 12.64
CA GLY A 30 -0.52 -4.64 11.73
C GLY A 30 -0.55 -3.17 11.34
N TYR A 31 0.14 -2.30 12.10
CA TYR A 31 0.17 -0.86 11.82
C TYR A 31 1.57 -0.24 11.77
N GLU A 32 2.59 -0.92 12.27
CA GLU A 32 3.95 -0.37 12.37
C GLU A 32 4.50 0.15 11.04
N THR A 33 4.27 -0.58 9.95
CA THR A 33 4.78 -0.18 8.63
C THR A 33 4.11 1.11 8.16
N GLN A 34 2.80 1.26 8.36
CA GLN A 34 2.03 2.44 7.99
C GLN A 34 2.47 3.65 8.80
N VAL A 35 2.65 3.49 10.12
CA VAL A 35 3.14 4.57 11.00
C VAL A 35 4.55 5.00 10.57
N TRP A 36 5.44 4.04 10.30
CA TRP A 36 6.79 4.32 9.85
C TRP A 36 6.81 5.05 8.50
N LEU A 37 6.05 4.60 7.50
CA LEU A 37 5.95 5.28 6.20
C LEU A 37 5.35 6.69 6.29
N ALA A 38 4.42 6.92 7.23
CA ALA A 38 3.72 8.20 7.36
C ALA A 38 4.49 9.25 8.17
N THR A 39 5.44 8.85 9.03
CA THR A 39 6.02 9.74 10.05
C THR A 39 7.54 9.74 10.11
N SER A 40 8.22 8.82 9.44
CA SER A 40 9.68 8.66 9.57
C SER A 40 10.46 9.53 8.57
N ASP A 41 11.58 10.07 9.03
CA ASP A 41 12.61 10.68 8.18
C ASP A 41 13.63 9.65 7.65
N ASP A 42 13.38 8.35 7.83
CA ASP A 42 14.21 7.30 7.24
C ASP A 42 14.14 7.38 5.70
N ARG A 43 15.30 7.37 5.05
CA ARG A 43 15.38 7.34 3.58
C ARG A 43 14.65 6.16 2.97
N ALA A 44 14.56 5.03 3.68
CA ALA A 44 13.80 3.88 3.21
C ALA A 44 12.27 4.08 3.28
N ALA A 45 11.79 5.01 4.12
CA ALA A 45 10.38 5.42 4.18
C ALA A 45 10.03 6.50 3.15
N GLN A 46 11.01 7.34 2.77
CA GLN A 46 10.87 8.44 1.82
C GLN A 46 10.99 7.99 0.34
N VAL A 47 10.19 7.00 -0.05
CA VAL A 47 10.16 6.41 -1.40
C VAL A 47 8.73 6.34 -1.95
N SER A 48 8.57 6.11 -3.25
CA SER A 48 7.28 5.85 -3.89
C SER A 48 7.32 4.59 -4.75
N GLY A 49 6.14 4.01 -5.00
CA GLY A 49 5.95 2.87 -5.89
C GLY A 49 6.49 1.56 -5.33
N ARG A 50 6.62 1.44 -4.01
CA ARG A 50 7.05 0.21 -3.34
C ARG A 50 5.88 -0.50 -2.67
N TYR A 51 6.09 -1.78 -2.43
CA TYR A 51 5.20 -2.64 -1.66
C TYR A 51 5.97 -3.12 -0.44
N PHE A 52 5.40 -2.92 0.75
CA PHE A 52 6.07 -3.23 2.01
C PHE A 52 5.35 -4.31 2.80
N PHE A 53 6.13 -5.17 3.44
CA PHE A 53 5.71 -6.09 4.49
C PHE A 53 6.67 -5.96 5.67
N HIS A 54 6.14 -5.67 6.86
CA HIS A 54 6.92 -5.42 8.09
C HIS A 54 8.19 -4.56 7.86
N ARG A 55 7.99 -3.32 7.38
CA ARG A 55 9.04 -2.32 7.05
C ARG A 55 10.08 -2.75 6.00
N THR A 56 9.88 -3.88 5.34
CA THR A 56 10.78 -4.38 4.29
C THR A 56 10.10 -4.28 2.93
N ALA A 57 10.76 -3.63 1.97
CA ALA A 57 10.29 -3.60 0.59
C ALA A 57 10.37 -5.02 0.01
N THR A 58 9.23 -5.52 -0.48
CA THR A 58 9.08 -6.88 -0.99
C THR A 58 8.56 -6.91 -2.42
N ARG A 59 8.56 -8.10 -3.02
CA ARG A 59 8.07 -8.31 -4.38
C ARG A 59 6.55 -8.31 -4.39
N TYR A 60 5.98 -7.64 -5.39
CA TYR A 60 4.57 -7.73 -5.72
C TYR A 60 4.40 -8.44 -7.07
N SER A 61 3.16 -8.77 -7.42
CA SER A 61 2.87 -9.38 -8.71
C SER A 61 3.41 -8.53 -9.87
N PRO A 62 4.10 -9.09 -10.88
CA PRO A 62 4.55 -8.34 -12.05
C PRO A 62 3.43 -7.58 -12.76
N GLN A 63 2.19 -8.10 -12.74
CA GLN A 63 1.05 -7.42 -13.39
C GLN A 63 0.73 -6.07 -12.72
N ALA A 64 0.98 -5.92 -11.41
CA ALA A 64 0.78 -4.64 -10.73
C ALA A 64 1.80 -3.58 -11.18
N GLY A 65 2.85 -3.94 -11.94
CA GLY A 65 3.76 -2.99 -12.61
C GLY A 65 3.36 -2.63 -14.04
N ASP A 66 2.31 -3.21 -14.60
CA ASP A 66 1.83 -2.88 -15.95
C ASP A 66 1.06 -1.55 -15.94
N ILE A 67 1.68 -0.50 -16.47
CA ILE A 67 1.13 0.85 -16.53
C ILE A 67 -0.17 0.90 -17.37
N ALA A 68 -0.26 0.10 -18.45
CA ALA A 68 -1.46 0.07 -19.26
C ALA A 68 -2.62 -0.58 -18.50
N LEU A 69 -2.34 -1.62 -17.70
CA LEU A 69 -3.34 -2.22 -16.82
C LEU A 69 -3.77 -1.26 -15.70
N GLN A 70 -2.83 -0.56 -15.05
CA GLN A 70 -3.13 0.46 -14.05
C GLN A 70 -4.02 1.58 -14.62
N GLY A 71 -3.69 2.08 -15.82
CA GLY A 71 -4.47 3.12 -16.49
C GLY A 71 -5.89 2.67 -16.81
N ARG A 72 -6.08 1.42 -17.26
CA ARG A 72 -7.43 0.86 -17.47
C ARG A 72 -8.23 0.78 -16.18
N LEU A 73 -7.60 0.32 -15.08
CA LEU A 73 -8.25 0.28 -13.77
C LEU A 73 -8.71 1.68 -13.33
N LEU A 74 -7.85 2.68 -13.44
CA LEU A 74 -8.19 4.06 -13.08
C LEU A 74 -9.33 4.64 -13.95
N SER A 75 -9.35 4.33 -15.25
CA SER A 75 -10.46 4.73 -16.14
C SER A 75 -11.79 4.14 -15.66
N ILE A 76 -11.82 2.84 -15.38
CA ILE A 76 -13.03 2.15 -14.89
C ILE A 76 -13.48 2.74 -13.54
N CYS A 77 -12.55 3.00 -12.61
CA CYS A 77 -12.86 3.66 -11.36
C CYS A 77 -13.47 5.05 -11.59
N GLY A 78 -12.94 5.81 -12.55
CA GLY A 78 -13.48 7.13 -12.90
C GLY A 78 -14.89 7.07 -13.50
N GLU A 79 -15.15 6.10 -14.38
CA GLU A 79 -16.48 5.85 -14.94
C GLU A 79 -17.51 5.47 -13.86
N MET A 80 -17.12 4.61 -12.91
CA MET A 80 -18.01 4.14 -11.84
C MET A 80 -18.29 5.20 -10.77
N THR A 81 -17.28 5.99 -10.42
CA THR A 81 -17.38 6.96 -9.31
C THR A 81 -17.73 8.37 -9.76
N GLY A 82 -17.61 8.67 -11.06
CA GLY A 82 -17.72 10.03 -11.60
C GLY A 82 -16.52 10.93 -11.25
N ILE A 83 -15.46 10.37 -10.65
CA ILE A 83 -14.27 11.12 -10.22
C ILE A 83 -13.10 10.74 -11.12
N ALA A 84 -12.65 11.68 -11.96
CA ALA A 84 -11.48 11.47 -12.82
C ALA A 84 -10.17 11.48 -12.02
N PHE A 85 -9.18 10.72 -12.50
CA PHE A 85 -7.81 10.85 -11.98
C PHE A 85 -7.27 12.24 -12.32
N PRO A 86 -6.67 12.98 -11.37
CA PRO A 86 -6.17 14.33 -11.61
C PRO A 86 -5.00 14.33 -12.60
N ASN A 87 -4.93 15.39 -13.41
CA ASN A 87 -3.83 15.65 -14.34
C ASN A 87 -2.52 15.99 -13.63
#